data_AF-A0A1L3I482-F1
#
_entry.id   AF-A0A1L3I482-F1
#
_cell.length_a   1.000
_cell.length_b   1.000
_cell.length_c   1.000
_cell.angle_alpha   90.00
_cell.angle_beta   90.00
_cell.angle_gamma   90.00
#
_symmetry.space_group_name_H-M   'P 1'
#
loop_
_entity.id
_entity.type
_entity.pdbx_description
1 polymer ?
#
loop_
_entity_poly.entity_id
_entity_poly.type
_entity_poly.pdbx_seq_one_letter_code
_entity_poly.pdbx_strand_id
1 'polypeptide(L)'
;MRDAVVAHPIAGKLFAPGSGVVELSCYWIDEETGLLCRCRPDWWRHDGKIVDLKSALDASEEGFSKSIAGWSYYKQDPFYLDGGNKAVKQGPDLGMPAPTAFIFVVCEPKAHRDPEAEAADEADLLGMLSDRKH
;
A
#
# COMPACT_ATOMS: atom_id res chain seq x y z
N MET A 1 2.47 0.62 -10.41
CA MET A 1 1.72 0.41 -9.16
C MET A 1 1.22 1.73 -8.58
N ARG A 2 2.10 2.67 -8.23
CA ARG A 2 1.70 4.02 -7.76
C ARG A 2 0.58 4.64 -8.59
N ASP A 3 0.76 4.76 -9.90
CA ASP A 3 -0.23 5.42 -10.77
C ASP A 3 -1.59 4.71 -10.77
N ALA A 4 -1.58 3.38 -10.68
CA ALA A 4 -2.80 2.57 -10.60
C ALA A 4 -3.55 2.80 -9.28
N VAL A 5 -2.82 2.86 -8.16
CA VAL A 5 -3.39 3.14 -6.83
C VAL A 5 -3.94 4.56 -6.76
N VAL A 6 -3.19 5.55 -7.27
CA VAL A 6 -3.61 6.97 -7.28
C VAL A 6 -4.84 7.18 -8.15
N ALA A 7 -4.94 6.48 -9.30
CA ALA A 7 -6.11 6.57 -10.19
C ALA A 7 -7.36 5.87 -9.64
N HIS A 8 -7.24 5.00 -8.63
CA HIS A 8 -8.37 4.24 -8.10
C HIS A 8 -9.31 5.12 -7.24
N PRO A 9 -10.63 5.13 -7.48
CA PRO A 9 -11.57 6.11 -6.88
C PRO A 9 -11.72 6.02 -5.36
N ILE A 10 -11.41 4.86 -4.77
CA ILE A 10 -11.43 4.62 -3.32
C ILE A 10 -10.00 4.66 -2.75
N ALA A 11 -9.15 3.70 -3.15
CA ALA A 11 -7.77 3.63 -2.67
C ALA A 11 -6.94 4.91 -2.86
N GLY A 12 -7.09 5.63 -3.98
CA GLY A 12 -6.35 6.89 -4.21
C GLY A 12 -6.63 7.96 -3.14
N LYS A 13 -7.85 7.99 -2.57
CA LYS A 13 -8.21 8.91 -1.49
C LYS A 13 -7.45 8.63 -0.18
N LEU A 14 -7.02 7.38 0.02
CA LEU A 14 -6.21 6.99 1.18
C LEU A 14 -4.77 7.54 1.10
N PHE A 15 -4.30 7.92 -0.08
CA PHE A 15 -2.96 8.47 -0.33
C PHE A 15 -2.99 9.93 -0.79
N ALA A 16 -4.07 10.66 -0.46
CA ALA A 16 -4.18 12.07 -0.82
C ALA A 16 -3.02 12.90 -0.23
N PRO A 17 -2.35 13.77 -1.00
CA PRO A 17 -1.27 14.60 -0.48
C PRO A 17 -1.70 15.40 0.75
N GLY A 18 -0.85 15.40 1.79
CA GLY A 18 -1.11 16.12 3.05
C GLY A 18 -2.12 15.44 3.99
N SER A 19 -2.66 14.27 3.65
CA SER A 19 -3.58 13.55 4.54
C SER A 19 -2.89 12.74 5.64
N GLY A 20 -1.56 12.72 5.66
CA GLY A 20 -0.76 11.91 6.57
C GLY A 20 0.74 12.01 6.27
N VAL A 21 1.50 11.20 7.01
CA VAL A 21 2.95 11.07 6.88
C VAL A 21 3.29 9.74 6.24
N VAL A 22 4.13 9.80 5.21
CA VAL A 22 4.59 8.65 4.44
C VAL A 22 5.78 8.04 5.16
N GLU A 23 5.84 6.71 5.26
CA GLU A 23 7.06 6.00 5.68
C GLU A 23 7.60 6.42 7.08
N LEU A 24 6.70 6.79 7.98
CA LEU A 24 7.04 7.24 9.33
C LEU A 24 7.55 6.07 10.17
N SER A 25 8.77 6.16 10.71
CA SER A 25 9.25 5.12 11.64
C SER A 25 8.80 5.40 13.06
N CYS A 26 8.18 4.40 13.68
CA CYS A 26 7.69 4.42 15.05
C CYS A 26 8.51 3.44 15.90
N TYR A 27 8.76 3.77 17.16
CA TYR A 27 9.54 2.95 18.09
C TYR A 27 8.84 2.91 19.45
N TRP A 28 8.88 1.75 20.10
CA TRP A 28 8.38 1.58 21.47
C TRP A 28 9.14 0.48 22.18
N ILE A 29 9.13 0.51 23.51
CA ILE A 29 9.55 -0.63 24.32
C ILE A 29 8.32 -1.47 24.59
N ASP A 30 8.37 -2.74 24.20
CA ASP A 30 7.35 -3.69 24.57
C ASP A 30 7.52 -4.10 26.04
N GLU A 31 6.49 -3.84 26.85
CA GLU A 31 6.56 -3.99 28.31
C GLU A 31 6.65 -5.45 28.76
N GLU A 32 6.11 -6.39 27.98
CA GLU A 32 6.16 -7.82 28.28
C GLU A 32 7.55 -8.40 28.05
N THR A 33 8.17 -8.06 26.92
CA THR A 33 9.45 -8.64 26.50
C THR A 33 10.67 -7.78 26.85
N GLY A 34 10.46 -6.49 27.15
CA GLY A 34 11.52 -5.50 27.34
C GLY A 34 12.27 -5.13 26.05
N LEU A 35 11.82 -5.61 24.89
CA LEU A 35 12.49 -5.38 23.62
C LEU A 35 12.13 -4.02 23.01
N LEU A 36 13.10 -3.39 22.36
CA LEU A 36 12.84 -2.25 21.48
C LEU A 36 12.22 -2.74 20.19
N CYS A 37 10.95 -2.37 19.99
CA CYS A 37 10.19 -2.66 18.79
C CYS A 37 10.17 -1.45 17.85
N ARG A 38 9.93 -1.72 16.56
CA ARG A 38 9.84 -0.71 15.52
C ARG A 38 8.77 -1.09 14.49
N CYS A 39 8.04 -0.09 14.01
CA CYS A 39 7.18 -0.18 12.84
C CYS A 39 7.53 0.93 11.82
N ARG A 40 7.16 0.73 10.55
CA ARG A 40 7.23 1.78 9.52
C ARG A 40 6.10 1.56 8.51
N PRO A 41 4.89 2.09 8.76
CA PRO A 41 3.80 1.96 7.81
C PRO A 41 4.07 2.78 6.56
N ASP A 42 3.54 2.35 5.42
CA ASP A 42 3.66 3.09 4.16
C ASP A 42 3.00 4.47 4.27
N TRP A 43 1.84 4.54 4.93
CA TRP A 43 1.14 5.80 5.18
C TRP A 43 0.41 5.81 6.53
N TRP A 44 0.76 6.76 7.40
CA TRP A 44 -0.01 7.03 8.63
C TRP A 44 -0.81 8.30 8.43
N ARG A 45 -2.14 8.19 8.46
CA ARG A 45 -3.04 9.33 8.20
C ARG A 45 -3.36 10.13 9.45
N HIS A 46 -3.61 11.43 9.27
CA HIS A 46 -4.03 12.33 10.34
C HIS A 46 -5.44 12.01 10.89
N ASP A 47 -6.20 11.15 10.21
CA ASP A 47 -7.48 10.61 10.71
C ASP A 47 -7.32 9.27 11.45
N GLY A 48 -6.10 8.90 11.84
CA GLY A 48 -5.79 7.71 12.65
C GLY A 48 -5.69 6.41 11.85
N LYS A 49 -5.85 6.42 10.53
CA LYS A 49 -5.74 5.20 9.71
C LYS A 49 -4.29 4.93 9.34
N ILE A 50 -3.83 3.70 9.55
CA ILE A 50 -2.60 3.17 8.98
C ILE A 50 -2.95 2.46 7.68
N VAL A 51 -2.26 2.81 6.60
CA VAL A 51 -2.42 2.20 5.28
C VAL A 51 -1.12 1.53 4.88
N ASP A 52 -1.23 0.27 4.49
CA ASP A 52 -0.12 -0.57 4.05
C ASP A 52 -0.44 -1.10 2.64
N LEU A 53 0.45 -0.82 1.69
CA LEU A 53 0.33 -1.16 0.28
C LEU A 53 1.00 -2.50 0.01
N LYS A 54 0.23 -3.46 -0.49
CA LYS A 54 0.73 -4.77 -0.91
C LYS A 54 0.60 -4.95 -2.41
N SER A 55 1.58 -5.61 -3.00
CA SER A 55 1.44 -6.22 -4.32
C SER A 55 0.99 -7.66 -4.18
N ALA A 56 0.03 -8.09 -4.99
CA ALA A 56 -0.39 -9.49 -5.07
C ALA A 56 -0.57 -9.91 -6.53
N LEU A 57 -0.44 -11.21 -6.83
CA LEU A 57 -0.77 -11.74 -8.15
C LEU A 57 -2.28 -11.74 -8.41
N ASP A 58 -3.06 -11.86 -7.35
CA ASP A 58 -4.53 -11.80 -7.35
C ASP A 58 -4.94 -10.91 -6.18
N ALA A 59 -5.44 -9.71 -6.49
CA ALA A 59 -5.87 -8.73 -5.50
C ALA A 59 -7.37 -8.86 -5.16
N SER A 60 -8.07 -9.88 -5.69
CA SER A 60 -9.43 -10.19 -5.24
C SER A 60 -9.45 -10.54 -3.75
N GLU A 61 -10.62 -10.41 -3.13
CA GLU A 61 -10.79 -10.77 -1.72
C GLU A 61 -10.36 -12.23 -1.44
N GLU A 62 -10.69 -13.16 -2.34
CA GLU A 62 -10.30 -14.56 -2.20
C GLU A 62 -8.78 -14.75 -2.34
N GLY A 63 -8.18 -14.15 -3.38
CA GLY A 63 -6.75 -14.26 -3.65
C GLY A 63 -5.90 -13.66 -2.54
N PHE A 64 -6.28 -12.48 -2.05
CA PHE A 64 -5.57 -11.82 -0.98
C PHE A 64 -5.79 -12.50 0.38
N SER A 65 -6.97 -13.06 0.65
CA SER A 65 -7.22 -13.82 1.89
C SER A 65 -6.27 -15.01 2.05
N LYS A 66 -5.95 -15.71 0.96
CA LYS A 66 -4.93 -16.77 0.96
C LYS A 66 -3.54 -16.21 1.32
N SER A 67 -3.21 -15.04 0.78
CA SER A 67 -1.95 -14.35 1.09
C SER A 67 -1.85 -13.91 2.55
N ILE A 68 -2.97 -13.48 3.16
CA ILE A 68 -2.99 -13.08 4.58
C ILE A 68 -2.51 -14.23 5.47
N ALA A 69 -3.02 -15.43 5.24
CA ALA A 69 -2.61 -16.62 6.00
C ALA A 69 -1.17 -17.03 5.66
N GLY A 70 -0.84 -17.14 4.37
CA GLY A 70 0.46 -17.64 3.90
C GLY A 70 1.65 -16.79 4.34
N TRP A 71 1.49 -15.46 4.38
CA TRP A 71 2.55 -14.51 4.73
C TRP A 71 2.43 -13.93 6.14
N SER A 72 1.51 -14.48 6.94
CA SER A 72 1.21 -13.99 8.29
C SER A 72 0.86 -12.50 8.37
N TYR A 73 0.22 -11.95 7.33
CA TYR A 73 -0.18 -10.54 7.33
C TYR A 73 -1.25 -10.22 8.38
N TYR A 74 -1.96 -11.22 8.89
CA TYR A 74 -2.86 -11.08 10.04
C TYR A 74 -2.16 -10.54 11.30
N LYS A 75 -0.83 -10.67 11.40
CA LYS A 75 -0.06 -10.10 12.51
C LYS A 75 0.18 -8.61 12.37
N GLN A 76 0.11 -8.06 11.16
CA GLN A 76 0.46 -6.66 10.90
C GLN A 76 -0.55 -5.72 11.56
N ASP A 77 -1.85 -5.94 11.37
CA ASP A 77 -2.90 -5.12 11.97
C ASP A 77 -2.71 -4.91 13.48
N PRO A 78 -2.72 -5.96 14.34
CA PRO A 78 -2.51 -5.77 15.76
C PRO A 78 -1.14 -5.18 16.11
N PHE A 79 -0.08 -5.53 15.37
CA PHE A 79 1.27 -5.01 15.63
C PHE A 79 1.39 -3.51 15.33
N TYR A 80 0.77 -3.03 14.25
CA TYR A 80 0.74 -1.62 13.90
C TYR A 80 -0.19 -0.83 14.82
N LEU A 81 -1.36 -1.37 15.16
CA LEU A 81 -2.30 -0.68 16.04
C LEU A 81 -1.78 -0.60 17.48
N ASP A 82 -1.38 -1.71 18.09
CA ASP A 82 -0.86 -1.71 19.45
C ASP A 82 0.50 -1.01 19.54
N GLY A 83 1.43 -1.37 18.65
CA GLY A 83 2.76 -0.77 18.60
C GLY A 83 2.74 0.72 18.29
N GLY A 84 1.88 1.16 17.36
CA GLY A 84 1.70 2.58 17.08
C GLY A 84 1.06 3.34 18.24
N ASN A 85 0.10 2.75 18.94
CA ASN A 85 -0.47 3.32 20.18
C ASN A 85 0.60 3.48 21.27
N LYS A 86 1.45 2.46 21.46
CA LYS A 86 2.58 2.51 22.41
C LYS A 86 3.60 3.56 22.00
N ALA A 87 3.96 3.63 20.72
CA ALA A 87 4.92 4.59 20.19
C ALA A 87 4.49 6.04 20.39
N VAL A 88 3.21 6.36 20.15
CA VAL A 88 2.65 7.71 20.42
C VAL A 88 2.71 8.08 21.90
N LYS A 89 2.65 7.11 22.81
CA LYS A 89 2.67 7.34 24.27
C LYS A 89 4.08 7.40 24.86
N GLN A 90 5.00 6.59 24.36
CA GLN A 90 6.33 6.39 24.94
C GLN A 90 7.42 7.23 24.24
N GLY A 91 7.24 7.51 22.95
CA GLY A 91 8.27 8.11 22.10
C GLY A 91 8.29 9.65 22.09
N PRO A 92 9.17 10.26 21.28
CA PRO A 92 9.06 11.67 20.95
C PRO A 92 7.73 11.96 20.27
N ASP A 93 7.25 13.20 20.36
CA ASP A 93 6.04 13.61 19.65
C ASP A 93 6.19 13.33 18.14
N LEU A 94 5.41 12.37 17.64
CA LEU A 94 5.40 11.96 16.25
C LEU A 94 4.60 12.94 15.37
N GLY A 95 3.86 13.88 15.96
CA GLY A 95 2.90 14.73 15.25
C GLY A 95 1.72 13.94 14.66
N MET A 96 1.49 12.72 15.14
CA MET A 96 0.48 11.80 14.62
C MET A 96 -0.48 11.36 15.72
N PRO A 97 -1.78 11.19 15.41
CA PRO A 97 -2.73 10.62 16.34
C PRO A 97 -2.44 9.13 16.56
N ALA A 98 -2.88 8.62 17.71
CA ALA A 98 -2.94 7.18 17.96
C ALA A 98 -3.71 6.46 16.82
N PRO A 99 -3.22 5.32 16.31
CA PRO A 99 -3.87 4.64 15.20
C PRO A 99 -5.15 3.96 15.68
N THR A 100 -6.19 4.01 14.83
CA THR A 100 -7.54 3.52 15.12
C THR A 100 -8.03 2.46 14.15
N ALA A 101 -7.39 2.35 12.97
CA ALA A 101 -7.69 1.32 11.98
C ALA A 101 -6.47 1.03 11.11
N PHE A 102 -6.37 -0.21 10.67
CA PHE A 102 -5.35 -0.68 9.73
C PHE A 102 -6.02 -1.12 8.43
N ILE A 103 -5.46 -0.70 7.29
CA ILE A 103 -6.03 -0.93 5.97
C ILE A 103 -4.95 -1.48 5.05
N PHE A 104 -5.20 -2.67 4.50
CA PHE A 104 -4.46 -3.13 3.33
C PHE A 104 -5.03 -2.48 2.07
N VAL A 105 -4.15 -1.87 1.28
CA VAL A 105 -4.43 -1.57 -0.13
C VAL A 105 -3.64 -2.59 -0.94
N VAL A 106 -4.32 -3.36 -1.77
CA VAL A 106 -3.70 -4.42 -2.56
C VAL A 106 -3.82 -4.06 -4.02
N CYS A 107 -2.69 -4.09 -4.73
CA CYS A 107 -2.64 -3.77 -6.15
C CYS A 107 -1.97 -4.92 -6.89
N GLU A 108 -2.57 -5.36 -7.99
CA GLU A 108 -1.87 -6.25 -8.92
C GLU A 108 -0.76 -5.46 -9.60
N PRO A 109 0.48 -6.00 -9.69
CA PRO A 109 1.50 -5.38 -10.49
C PRO A 109 1.00 -5.36 -11.95
N LYS A 110 1.26 -4.26 -12.67
CA LYS A 110 1.15 -4.31 -14.13
C LYS A 110 2.06 -5.46 -14.58
N ALA A 111 1.50 -6.42 -15.33
CA ALA A 111 2.33 -7.36 -16.07
C ALA A 111 3.41 -6.55 -16.79
N HIS A 112 4.66 -7.00 -16.73
CA HIS A 112 5.68 -6.48 -17.62
C HIS A 112 5.15 -6.71 -19.03
N ARG A 113 4.66 -5.65 -19.68
CA ARG A 113 4.24 -5.73 -21.08
C ARG A 113 5.50 -6.02 -21.86
N ASP A 114 5.50 -7.14 -22.57
CA ASP A 114 6.59 -7.54 -23.45
C ASP A 114 6.78 -6.42 -24.49
N PRO A 115 7.97 -5.80 -24.61
CA PRO A 115 8.19 -4.71 -25.57
C PRO A 115 7.88 -5.11 -27.03
N GLU A 116 7.93 -6.41 -27.36
CA GLU A 116 7.54 -6.91 -28.69
C GLU A 116 6.03 -6.77 -28.96
N ALA A 117 5.19 -6.83 -27.94
CA ALA A 117 3.74 -6.64 -28.08
C ALA A 117 3.35 -5.17 -28.34
N GLU A 118 4.17 -4.21 -27.90
CA GLU A 118 3.94 -2.78 -28.09
C GLU A 118 4.29 -2.34 -29.54
N ALA A 119 5.35 -2.94 -30.12
CA ALA A 119 5.71 -2.72 -31.52
C ALA A 119 4.67 -3.30 -32.50
N ALA A 120 4.01 -4.41 -32.14
CA ALA A 120 2.95 -5.01 -32.96
C ALA A 120 1.68 -4.14 -32.98
N ASP A 121 1.28 -3.57 -31.84
CA ASP A 121 0.10 -2.71 -31.72
C ASP A 121 0.31 -1.37 -32.47
N GLU A 122 1.52 -0.82 -32.44
CA GLU A 122 1.89 0.40 -33.19
C GLU A 122 1.98 0.15 -34.71
N ALA A 123 2.51 -1.01 -35.13
CA ALA A 123 2.55 -1.41 -36.54
C ALA A 123 1.15 -1.65 -37.12
N ASP A 124 0.25 -2.28 -36.36
CA ASP A 124 -1.15 -2.49 -36.77
C ASP A 124 -1.91 -1.15 -36.87
N LEU A 125 -1.72 -0.24 -35.92
CA LEU A 125 -2.29 1.12 -35.98
C LEU A 125 -1.79 1.91 -37.19
N LEU A 126 -0.49 1.83 -37.51
CA LEU A 126 0.10 2.48 -38.69
C LEU A 126 -0.38 1.82 -40.00
N GLY A 127 -0.54 0.50 -40.04
CA GLY A 127 -1.14 -0.23 -41.16
C GLY A 127 -2.58 0.20 -41.43
N MET A 128 -3.40 0.34 -40.38
CA MET A 128 -4.79 0.80 -40.48
C MET A 128 -4.93 2.28 -40.88
N LEU A 129 -3.88 3.09 -40.70
CA LEU A 129 -3.83 4.49 -41.15
C LEU A 129 -3.32 4.62 -42.60
N SER A 130 -2.49 3.67 -43.06
CA SER A 130 -2.03 3.55 -44.44
C SER A 130 -3.17 3.20 -45.41
N ASP A 131 -4.08 2.31 -45.02
CA ASP A 131 -5.16 1.82 -45.89
C ASP A 131 -6.37 2.78 -46.03
N ARG A 132 -6.38 3.90 -45.30
CA ARG A 132 -7.46 4.92 -45.36
C ARG A 132 -7.16 6.11 -46.27
N LYS A 133 -6.18 6.00 -47.16
CA LYS A 133 -5.89 6.99 -48.20
C LYS A 133 -6.04 6.40 -49.60
N HIS A 134 -7.25 6.02 -49.99
CA HIS A 134 -7.66 5.88 -51.40
C HIS A 134 -9.09 6.41 -51.55
#